data_AF-A0A7S1D6Y7-F1
#
_entry.id   AF-A0A7S1D6Y7-F1
#
_cell.length_a   1.000
_cell.length_b   1.000
_cell.length_c   1.000
_cell.angle_alpha   90.00
_cell.angle_beta   90.00
_cell.angle_gamma   90.00
#
_symmetry.space_group_name_H-M   'P 1'
#
loop_
_entity.id
_entity.type
_entity.pdbx_description
1 polymer ?
#
loop_
_entity_poly.entity_id
_entity_poly.type
_entity_poly.pdbx_seq_one_letter_code
_entity_poly.pdbx_strand_id
1 'polypeptide(L)'
;PDTFSFLIASHPWSIPYATGMLTFLLKNGIFCLILLNLLEPEETTTNGGTSTSTNTLFFQQQNTNSYGVGRFGVLVSVSTTVLISQLLAILIAVLTQNDIITAFVLIFQGYSPDLKDVYHTTRRHRYRERRRHRRRQSTTPRVRGGGRGGGQFGQWILAVCLLLLDGLLGLVVTFLLIVTSTTVLNVLLTFAAVEFITSLDETAFSLARMGFLGTRNQWEATFIAESTYRLRASTSSSWSLSSSTSSSSWSSSFSFSALLQKMGLAVLLVILVTCWIQLYSMQARGDFAPKALIVQFSEDDLRPELGMHSGFYRLQVDNKRPALRFNRFHYVEVRAGGGRFGYCQSTREWTFSVVADDDDDDDPTARGGVYDPCDYTNVLVKSTVTKTSSSASDMTELLDETWFVLVPPSPAEQQQLQGIPIKSLFMDIACRTDQDCNVGNRCVANKCQCQHGGSTGGMFGLRCEHHERSLCSTLGPNEEFGSHSATKTRFSSTRRNVPTNFQ
;
A
#
# COMPACT_ATOMS: atom_id res chain seq x y z
N PRO A 1 6.41 27.04 16.28
CA PRO A 1 5.14 27.21 17.01
C PRO A 1 4.03 27.06 16.00
N ASP A 2 3.24 26.00 16.16
CA ASP A 2 2.42 25.51 15.05
C ASP A 2 0.95 25.67 15.41
N THR A 3 0.02 25.29 14.53
CA THR A 3 -1.43 25.45 14.80
C THR A 3 -1.89 24.68 16.05
N PHE A 4 -1.19 23.62 16.46
CA PHE A 4 -1.41 22.94 17.75
C PHE A 4 -1.20 23.87 18.97
N SER A 5 -0.37 24.90 18.83
CA SER A 5 -0.20 25.91 19.88
C SER A 5 -1.50 26.67 20.14
N PHE A 6 -2.38 26.82 19.14
CA PHE A 6 -3.71 27.37 19.35
C PHE A 6 -4.60 26.40 20.14
N LEU A 7 -4.56 25.10 19.83
CA LEU A 7 -5.36 24.10 20.54
C LEU A 7 -5.02 24.02 22.02
N ILE A 8 -3.73 24.16 22.32
CA ILE A 8 -3.22 24.31 23.67
C ILE A 8 -3.73 25.67 24.19
N ALA A 9 -3.17 26.80 23.73
CA ALA A 9 -3.28 28.10 24.39
C ALA A 9 -4.68 28.75 24.45
N SER A 10 -5.65 28.27 23.66
CA SER A 10 -6.92 28.97 23.46
C SER A 10 -8.11 28.30 24.14
N HIS A 11 -9.19 29.07 24.35
CA HIS A 11 -10.41 28.53 24.93
C HIS A 11 -11.10 27.61 23.90
N PRO A 12 -11.71 26.48 24.30
CA PRO A 12 -12.31 25.49 23.38
C PRO A 12 -13.49 25.99 22.53
N TRP A 13 -13.87 27.25 22.70
CA TRP A 13 -14.94 27.93 21.95
C TRP A 13 -14.47 29.24 21.33
N SER A 14 -13.15 29.44 21.27
CA SER A 14 -12.54 30.63 20.68
C SER A 14 -12.26 30.40 19.20
N ILE A 15 -12.23 31.49 18.44
CA ILE A 15 -11.89 31.44 17.01
C ILE A 15 -10.52 30.79 16.75
N PRO A 16 -9.44 31.08 17.52
CA PRO A 16 -8.16 30.41 17.33
C PRO A 16 -8.23 28.89 17.52
N TYR A 17 -9.00 28.42 18.50
CA TYR A 17 -9.22 26.99 18.72
C TYR A 17 -9.88 26.33 17.51
N ALA A 18 -10.95 26.95 17.00
CA ALA A 18 -11.66 26.46 15.82
C ALA A 18 -10.75 26.47 14.58
N THR A 19 -9.91 27.50 14.41
CA THR A 19 -8.92 27.57 13.33
C THR A 19 -7.90 26.44 13.44
N GLY A 20 -7.33 26.20 14.62
CA GLY A 20 -6.38 25.09 14.83
C GLY A 20 -7.02 23.72 14.55
N MET A 21 -8.25 23.51 15.01
CA MET A 21 -9.00 22.27 14.74
C MET A 21 -9.33 22.12 13.26
N LEU A 22 -9.70 23.19 12.56
CA LEU A 22 -9.98 23.16 11.13
C LEU A 22 -8.72 22.80 10.32
N THR A 23 -7.56 23.39 10.65
CA THR A 23 -6.29 23.05 9.99
C THR A 23 -5.93 21.58 10.24
N PHE A 24 -6.11 21.08 11.46
CA PHE A 24 -5.92 19.67 11.80
C PHE A 24 -6.83 18.76 10.97
N LEU A 25 -8.14 19.05 10.91
CA LEU A 25 -9.10 18.27 10.14
C LEU A 25 -8.82 18.32 8.64
N LEU A 26 -8.36 19.45 8.11
CA LEU A 26 -7.96 19.59 6.71
C LEU A 26 -6.74 18.71 6.39
N LYS A 27 -5.67 18.81 7.21
CA LYS A 27 -4.44 18.02 7.06
C LYS A 27 -4.75 16.51 7.12
N ASN A 28 -5.49 16.09 8.15
CA ASN A 28 -5.91 14.69 8.31
C ASN A 28 -6.87 14.25 7.21
N GLY A 29 -7.74 15.14 6.73
CA GLY A 29 -8.62 14.89 5.59
C GLY A 29 -7.83 14.60 4.32
N ILE A 30 -6.77 15.37 4.03
CA ILE A 30 -5.88 15.13 2.89
C ILE A 30 -5.16 13.78 3.05
N PHE A 31 -4.61 13.47 4.22
CA PHE A 31 -3.99 12.16 4.47
C PHE A 31 -4.98 11.00 4.32
N CYS A 32 -6.20 11.14 4.82
CA CYS A 32 -7.26 10.15 4.63
C CYS A 32 -7.65 10.00 3.16
N LEU A 33 -7.73 11.09 2.38
CA LEU A 33 -8.01 11.01 0.95
C LEU A 33 -6.89 10.32 0.18
N ILE A 34 -5.62 10.60 0.51
CA ILE A 34 -4.48 9.90 -0.07
C ILE A 34 -4.54 8.42 0.30
N LEU A 35 -4.81 8.10 1.57
CA LEU A 35 -4.95 6.73 2.04
C LEU A 35 -6.11 6.01 1.34
N LEU A 36 -7.26 6.66 1.19
CA LEU A 36 -8.40 6.09 0.47
C LEU A 36 -8.06 5.86 -1.00
N ASN A 37 -7.41 6.81 -1.67
CA ASN A 37 -6.95 6.65 -3.05
C ASN A 37 -5.92 5.51 -3.20
N LEU A 38 -5.09 5.26 -2.18
CA LEU A 38 -4.16 4.12 -2.17
C LEU A 38 -4.84 2.77 -1.84
N LEU A 39 -6.00 2.81 -1.18
CA LEU A 39 -6.78 1.63 -0.78
C LEU A 39 -7.87 1.28 -1.78
N GLU A 40 -8.32 2.26 -2.57
CA GLU A 40 -9.30 2.08 -3.61
C GLU A 40 -8.61 1.27 -4.71
N PRO A 41 -9.05 0.02 -4.95
CA PRO A 41 -8.56 -0.71 -6.10
C PRO A 41 -8.89 0.15 -7.31
N GLU A 42 -7.92 0.33 -8.21
CA GLU A 42 -8.15 1.00 -9.48
C GLU A 42 -9.25 0.20 -10.19
N GLU A 43 -10.50 0.61 -10.01
CA GLU A 43 -11.60 0.11 -10.79
C GLU A 43 -11.27 0.58 -12.19
N THR A 44 -10.76 -0.35 -13.01
CA THR A 44 -10.68 -0.20 -14.45
C THR A 44 -12.10 0.02 -14.92
N THR A 45 -12.53 1.28 -14.83
CA THR A 45 -13.76 1.78 -15.42
C THR A 45 -13.50 1.62 -16.89
N THR A 46 -13.92 0.46 -17.41
CA THR A 46 -14.13 0.19 -18.82
C THR A 46 -15.20 1.18 -19.26
N ASN A 47 -14.80 2.44 -19.42
CA ASN A 47 -15.56 3.43 -20.12
C ASN A 47 -15.70 2.86 -21.52
N GLY A 48 -16.90 2.41 -21.86
CA GLY A 48 -17.32 2.08 -23.21
C GLY A 48 -17.36 3.32 -24.11
N GLY A 49 -16.32 4.16 -24.01
CA GLY A 49 -16.00 5.16 -25.00
C GLY A 49 -15.53 4.41 -26.23
N THR A 50 -16.12 4.76 -27.36
CA THR A 50 -15.64 4.46 -28.70
C THR A 50 -14.23 5.05 -28.88
N SER A 51 -13.24 4.38 -28.31
CA SER A 51 -11.82 4.70 -28.47
C SER A 51 -11.35 4.12 -29.78
N THR A 52 -10.89 4.99 -30.66
CA THR A 52 -10.15 4.67 -31.87
C THR A 52 -9.01 3.72 -31.53
N SER A 53 -8.98 2.59 -32.23
CA SER A 53 -8.10 1.45 -32.06
C SER A 53 -6.62 1.85 -32.00
N THR A 54 -6.02 1.71 -30.83
CA THR A 54 -4.57 1.54 -30.69
C THR A 54 -4.29 0.25 -29.94
N ASN A 55 -3.70 -0.68 -30.69
CA ASN A 55 -3.51 -2.10 -30.45
C ASN A 55 -2.82 -2.40 -29.11
N THR A 56 -3.47 -3.14 -28.22
CA THR A 56 -2.91 -3.56 -26.92
C THR A 56 -3.39 -4.94 -26.56
N LEU A 57 -2.50 -5.76 -25.98
CA LEU A 57 -2.81 -7.12 -25.55
C LEU A 57 -4.01 -7.12 -24.57
N PHE A 58 -4.81 -8.19 -24.47
CA PHE A 58 -5.94 -8.31 -23.54
C PHE A 58 -5.76 -9.60 -22.75
N PHE A 59 -4.88 -9.57 -21.76
CA PHE A 59 -5.05 -10.43 -20.59
C PHE A 59 -6.30 -9.92 -19.90
N GLN A 60 -7.44 -10.59 -20.15
CA GLN A 60 -8.58 -10.40 -19.27
C GLN A 60 -8.22 -11.09 -17.95
N GLN A 61 -7.67 -10.33 -17.01
CA GLN A 61 -7.56 -10.78 -15.63
C GLN A 61 -8.98 -10.89 -15.09
N GLN A 62 -9.62 -12.04 -15.31
CA GLN A 62 -10.88 -12.37 -14.68
C GLN A 62 -10.59 -12.51 -13.19
N ASN A 63 -10.83 -11.41 -12.48
CA ASN A 63 -10.82 -11.31 -11.03
C ASN A 63 -12.07 -12.03 -10.49
N THR A 64 -12.22 -13.33 -10.80
CA THR A 64 -13.41 -14.14 -10.45
C THR A 64 -13.56 -14.38 -8.96
N ASN A 65 -12.62 -13.89 -8.15
CA ASN A 65 -12.84 -13.48 -6.78
C ASN A 65 -12.03 -12.20 -6.55
N SER A 66 -12.57 -11.25 -5.79
CA SER A 66 -12.07 -9.90 -5.43
C SER A 66 -10.66 -9.85 -4.77
N TYR A 67 -9.67 -10.58 -5.27
CA TYR A 67 -8.39 -10.87 -4.60
C TYR A 67 -7.16 -10.88 -5.53
N GLY A 68 -7.29 -10.58 -6.82
CA GLY A 68 -6.22 -10.80 -7.82
C GLY A 68 -5.32 -9.63 -8.17
N VAL A 69 -5.73 -8.38 -7.90
CA VAL A 69 -4.79 -7.27 -7.82
C VAL A 69 -4.50 -7.13 -6.34
N GLY A 70 -3.24 -7.31 -5.93
CA GLY A 70 -2.88 -7.08 -4.52
C GLY A 70 -3.44 -5.73 -4.11
N ARG A 71 -4.31 -5.71 -3.08
CA ARG A 71 -5.16 -4.57 -2.67
C ARG A 71 -4.42 -3.23 -2.46
N PHE A 72 -3.10 -3.26 -2.52
CA PHE A 72 -2.19 -2.16 -2.26
C PHE A 72 -1.30 -1.81 -3.46
N GLY A 73 -1.52 -2.35 -4.67
CA GLY A 73 -0.65 -2.09 -5.83
C GLY A 73 0.81 -2.51 -5.61
N VAL A 74 1.02 -3.50 -4.74
CA VAL A 74 2.34 -3.92 -4.29
C VAL A 74 2.99 -4.76 -5.38
N LEU A 75 4.10 -4.28 -5.92
CA LEU A 75 4.86 -4.98 -6.97
C LEU A 75 5.31 -6.37 -6.52
N VAL A 76 5.26 -7.32 -7.44
CA VAL A 76 5.62 -8.71 -7.20
C VAL A 76 7.16 -8.89 -7.14
N SER A 77 7.92 -8.03 -7.81
CA SER A 77 9.38 -7.98 -7.75
C SER A 77 9.85 -6.53 -7.76
N VAL A 78 10.83 -6.23 -6.90
CA VAL A 78 11.41 -4.90 -6.80
C VAL A 78 12.92 -5.03 -6.92
N SER A 79 13.54 -4.17 -7.72
CA SER A 79 15.00 -4.13 -7.87
C SER A 79 15.67 -3.91 -6.52
N THR A 80 16.83 -4.54 -6.29
CA THR A 80 17.61 -4.35 -5.06
C THR A 80 17.95 -2.88 -4.78
N THR A 81 18.17 -2.09 -5.84
CA THR A 81 18.39 -0.63 -5.74
C THR A 81 17.16 0.08 -5.16
N VAL A 82 15.96 -0.30 -5.60
CA VAL A 82 14.71 0.28 -5.11
C VAL A 82 14.46 -0.17 -3.67
N LEU A 83 14.72 -1.43 -3.32
CA LEU A 83 14.62 -1.93 -1.94
C LEU A 83 15.53 -1.15 -0.97
N ILE A 84 16.78 -0.89 -1.35
CA ILE A 84 17.71 -0.08 -0.54
C ILE A 84 17.18 1.36 -0.40
N SER A 85 16.65 1.94 -1.49
CA SER A 85 16.07 3.27 -1.45
C SER A 85 14.82 3.35 -0.57
N GLN A 86 13.97 2.32 -0.58
CA GLN A 86 12.79 2.22 0.27
C GLN A 86 13.17 2.10 1.74
N LEU A 87 14.18 1.29 2.08
CA LEU A 87 14.67 1.17 3.46
C LEU A 87 15.26 2.50 3.98
N LEU A 88 16.07 3.18 3.15
CA LEU A 88 16.60 4.50 3.48
C LEU A 88 15.49 5.53 3.64
N ALA A 89 14.48 5.50 2.77
CA ALA A 89 13.31 6.35 2.82
C ALA A 89 12.53 6.14 4.13
N ILE A 90 12.31 4.90 4.58
CA ILE A 90 11.65 4.58 5.86
C ILE A 90 12.46 5.17 7.03
N LEU A 91 13.79 5.03 7.00
CA LEU A 91 14.66 5.60 8.04
C LEU A 91 14.53 7.13 8.09
N ILE A 92 14.62 7.79 6.94
CA ILE A 92 14.49 9.25 6.84
C ILE A 92 13.10 9.68 7.33
N ALA A 93 12.02 9.03 6.87
CA ALA A 93 10.65 9.35 7.26
C ALA A 93 10.44 9.31 8.78
N VAL A 94 11.01 8.33 9.48
CA VAL A 94 10.94 8.25 10.96
C VAL A 94 11.72 9.37 11.62
N LEU A 95 12.92 9.69 11.09
CA LEU A 95 13.78 10.72 11.65
C LEU A 95 13.24 12.15 11.42
N THR A 96 12.51 12.38 10.32
CA THR A 96 11.95 13.69 9.97
C THR A 96 10.60 13.97 10.62
N GLN A 97 9.98 12.99 11.29
CA GLN A 97 8.64 13.14 11.86
C GLN A 97 8.62 13.96 13.16
N ASN A 98 8.74 15.29 13.01
CA ASN A 98 8.79 16.26 14.12
C ASN A 98 7.57 16.20 15.05
N ASP A 99 6.39 15.87 14.52
CA ASP A 99 5.15 15.78 15.30
C ASP A 99 5.22 14.65 16.34
N ILE A 100 5.69 13.47 15.94
CA ILE A 100 5.88 12.32 16.84
C ILE A 100 6.92 12.65 17.91
N ILE A 101 8.04 13.26 17.49
CA ILE A 101 9.12 13.67 18.38
C ILE A 101 8.58 14.64 19.45
N THR A 102 7.87 15.68 19.01
CA THR A 102 7.30 16.70 19.88
C THR A 102 6.25 16.10 20.81
N ALA A 103 5.40 15.20 20.32
CA ALA A 103 4.41 14.49 21.13
C ALA A 103 5.09 13.66 22.23
N PHE A 104 6.14 12.87 21.91
CA PHE A 104 6.87 12.11 22.92
C PHE A 104 7.53 13.02 23.95
N VAL A 105 8.16 14.11 23.52
CA VAL A 105 8.75 15.10 24.44
C VAL A 105 7.71 15.64 25.41
N LEU A 106 6.52 16.00 24.91
CA LEU A 106 5.42 16.48 25.75
C LEU A 106 4.89 15.40 26.71
N ILE A 107 4.71 14.16 26.24
CA ILE A 107 4.26 13.04 27.08
C ILE A 107 5.25 12.80 28.24
N PHE A 108 6.55 12.76 27.96
CA PHE A 108 7.56 12.43 28.96
C PHE A 108 7.93 13.59 29.89
N GLN A 109 7.91 14.83 29.41
CA GLN A 109 8.07 15.99 30.28
C GLN A 109 6.86 16.17 31.21
N GLY A 110 5.70 15.63 30.82
CA GLY A 110 4.47 15.72 31.56
C GLY A 110 3.88 17.14 31.55
N TYR A 111 2.72 17.29 32.18
CA TYR A 111 2.07 18.58 32.32
C TYR A 111 2.82 19.45 33.32
N SER A 112 3.56 20.45 32.84
CA SER A 112 4.17 21.45 33.72
C SER A 112 3.10 22.38 34.31
N PRO A 113 3.05 22.58 35.64
CA PRO A 113 2.14 23.55 36.25
C PRO A 113 2.41 24.98 35.77
N ASP A 114 3.62 25.29 35.28
CA ASP A 114 3.95 26.63 34.76
C ASP A 114 3.15 26.98 33.51
N LEU A 115 2.72 25.97 32.71
CA LEU A 115 1.80 26.22 31.60
C LEU A 115 0.50 26.85 32.11
N LYS A 116 0.00 26.40 33.27
CA LYS A 116 -1.23 26.92 33.89
C LYS A 116 -1.14 28.42 34.14
N ASP A 117 0.02 28.89 34.60
CA ASP A 117 0.23 30.30 34.90
C ASP A 117 0.27 31.15 33.64
N VAL A 118 0.78 30.63 32.51
CA VAL A 118 0.74 31.34 31.22
C VAL A 118 -0.71 31.59 30.78
N TYR A 119 -1.59 30.57 30.83
CA TYR A 119 -3.02 30.78 30.51
C TYR A 119 -3.68 31.82 31.40
N HIS A 120 -3.40 31.77 32.70
CA HIS A 120 -3.97 32.73 33.64
C HIS A 120 -3.49 34.14 33.34
N THR A 121 -2.24 34.30 32.91
CA THR A 121 -1.64 35.58 32.56
C THR A 121 -2.28 36.17 31.30
N THR A 122 -2.46 35.37 30.24
CA THR A 122 -3.15 35.80 29.00
C THR A 122 -4.60 36.22 29.28
N ARG A 123 -5.30 35.47 30.16
CA ARG A 123 -6.67 35.79 30.57
C ARG A 123 -6.73 37.09 31.38
N ARG A 124 -5.74 37.34 32.26
CA ARG A 124 -5.62 38.58 33.03
C ARG A 124 -5.33 39.78 32.15
N HIS A 125 -4.49 39.65 31.12
CA HIS A 125 -4.18 40.74 30.19
C HIS A 125 -5.43 41.17 29.42
N ARG A 126 -6.18 40.21 28.86
CA ARG A 126 -7.48 40.47 28.21
C ARG A 126 -8.50 41.14 29.14
N TYR A 127 -8.52 40.74 30.41
CA TYR A 127 -9.42 41.36 31.39
C TYR A 127 -9.01 42.80 31.72
N ARG A 128 -7.70 43.09 31.80
CA ARG A 128 -7.17 44.45 32.03
C ARG A 128 -7.47 45.38 30.85
N GLU A 129 -7.31 44.93 29.61
CA GLU A 129 -7.65 45.72 28.42
C GLU A 129 -9.14 46.01 28.35
N ARG A 130 -10.00 45.01 28.55
CA ARG A 130 -11.46 45.22 28.59
C ARG A 130 -11.87 46.13 29.76
N ARG A 131 -11.16 46.10 30.89
CA ARG A 131 -11.39 47.04 32.01
C ARG A 131 -10.97 48.46 31.68
N ARG A 132 -9.92 48.68 30.90
CA ARG A 132 -9.54 50.02 30.42
C ARG A 132 -10.62 50.62 29.52
N HIS A 133 -11.23 49.81 28.65
CA HIS A 133 -12.38 50.26 27.85
C HIS A 133 -13.66 50.42 28.67
N ARG A 134 -13.99 49.50 29.60
CA ARG A 134 -15.22 49.57 30.41
C ARG A 134 -15.21 50.58 31.55
N ARG A 135 -14.04 50.99 32.07
CA ARG A 135 -13.95 52.06 33.09
C ARG A 135 -14.46 53.41 32.59
N ARG A 136 -14.71 53.55 31.28
CA ARG A 136 -15.41 54.71 30.73
C ARG A 136 -16.94 54.62 30.77
N GLN A 137 -17.57 53.49 31.16
CA GLN A 137 -19.01 53.32 30.92
C GLN A 137 -19.91 52.67 32.00
N SER A 138 -19.46 52.05 33.10
CA SER A 138 -20.43 51.65 34.16
C SER A 138 -19.85 51.10 35.47
N THR A 139 -20.47 51.56 36.57
CA THR A 139 -20.36 51.10 37.95
C THR A 139 -21.47 50.10 38.28
N THR A 140 -21.25 48.80 38.11
CA THR A 140 -21.99 47.77 38.86
C THR A 140 -21.08 46.61 39.27
N PRO A 141 -21.12 46.17 40.54
CA PRO A 141 -20.31 45.07 41.03
C PRO A 141 -20.92 43.72 40.63
N ARG A 142 -20.08 42.76 40.21
CA ARG A 142 -20.53 41.42 39.80
C ARG A 142 -19.88 40.31 40.62
N VAL A 143 -20.75 39.35 40.93
CA VAL A 143 -20.64 38.13 41.73
C VAL A 143 -19.44 37.24 41.36
N ARG A 144 -18.75 36.72 42.39
CA ARG A 144 -17.67 35.74 42.30
C ARG A 144 -18.23 34.35 42.00
N GLY A 145 -18.12 33.92 40.74
CA GLY A 145 -18.29 32.51 40.37
C GLY A 145 -16.97 31.76 40.53
N GLY A 146 -16.90 30.84 41.50
CA GLY A 146 -15.81 29.88 41.66
C GLY A 146 -15.85 28.83 40.57
N GLY A 147 -15.09 29.03 39.49
CA GLY A 147 -15.01 28.11 38.36
C GLY A 147 -14.08 26.92 38.63
N ARG A 148 -14.64 25.71 38.53
CA ARG A 148 -13.95 24.40 38.57
C ARG A 148 -12.70 24.38 37.67
N GLY A 149 -11.52 24.15 38.27
CA GLY A 149 -10.22 24.12 37.60
C GLY A 149 -9.84 22.80 36.90
N GLY A 150 -10.78 21.89 36.66
CA GLY A 150 -10.49 20.53 36.14
C GLY A 150 -10.32 20.42 34.62
N GLY A 151 -10.72 21.42 33.83
CA GLY A 151 -10.79 21.28 32.36
C GLY A 151 -9.44 21.41 31.61
N GLN A 152 -8.40 21.97 32.24
CA GLN A 152 -7.15 22.31 31.54
C GLN A 152 -6.25 21.10 31.27
N PHE A 153 -6.25 20.13 32.18
CA PHE A 153 -5.45 18.91 32.00
C PHE A 153 -5.97 18.08 30.82
N GLY A 154 -7.30 17.96 30.67
CA GLY A 154 -7.91 17.26 29.54
C GLY A 154 -7.60 17.92 28.18
N GLN A 155 -7.53 19.24 28.12
CA GLN A 155 -7.16 19.97 26.90
C GLN A 155 -5.72 19.70 26.48
N TRP A 156 -4.80 19.67 27.45
CA TRP A 156 -3.40 19.35 27.17
C TRP A 156 -3.23 17.91 26.67
N ILE A 157 -3.87 16.93 27.33
CA ILE A 157 -3.85 15.53 26.87
C ILE A 157 -4.40 15.43 25.45
N LEU A 158 -5.54 16.06 25.18
CA LEU A 158 -6.16 16.03 23.86
C LEU A 158 -5.21 16.57 22.78
N ALA A 159 -4.57 17.71 23.03
CA ALA A 159 -3.63 18.30 22.06
C ALA A 159 -2.43 17.37 21.78
N VAL A 160 -1.89 16.74 22.82
CA VAL A 160 -0.80 15.77 22.69
C VAL A 160 -1.23 14.52 21.93
N CYS A 161 -2.44 14.00 22.18
CA CYS A 161 -3.00 12.88 21.45
C CYS A 161 -3.25 13.21 19.97
N LEU A 162 -3.77 14.40 19.66
CA LEU A 162 -3.97 14.84 18.28
C LEU A 162 -2.65 14.99 17.53
N LEU A 163 -1.61 15.54 18.17
CA LEU A 163 -0.28 15.65 17.58
C LEU A 163 0.35 14.27 17.30
N LEU A 164 0.19 13.32 18.24
CA LEU A 164 0.66 11.96 18.05
C LEU A 164 -0.09 11.25 16.92
N LEU A 165 -1.41 11.41 16.85
CA LEU A 165 -2.25 10.82 15.79
C LEU A 165 -1.90 11.38 14.41
N ASP A 166 -1.69 12.69 14.30
CA ASP A 166 -1.28 13.36 13.05
C ASP A 166 0.07 12.84 12.56
N GLY A 167 1.04 12.77 13.49
CA GLY A 167 2.35 12.21 13.21
C GLY A 167 2.30 10.74 12.78
N LEU A 168 1.48 9.91 13.45
CA LEU A 168 1.31 8.50 13.09
C LEU A 168 0.60 8.32 11.75
N LEU A 169 -0.43 9.12 11.45
CA LEU A 169 -1.15 9.05 10.18
C LEU A 169 -0.23 9.45 9.01
N GLY A 170 0.51 10.55 9.16
CA GLY A 170 1.50 10.97 8.17
C GLY A 170 2.56 9.90 7.93
N LEU A 171 3.01 9.21 8.99
CA LEU A 171 3.97 8.12 8.90
C LEU A 171 3.41 6.91 8.15
N VAL A 172 2.16 6.50 8.43
CA VAL A 172 1.50 5.39 7.73
C VAL A 172 1.30 5.70 6.25
N VAL A 173 0.85 6.91 5.91
CA VAL A 173 0.69 7.32 4.51
C VAL A 173 2.03 7.34 3.78
N THR A 174 3.07 7.90 4.40
CA THR A 174 4.42 7.93 3.81
C THR A 174 4.96 6.53 3.61
N PHE A 175 4.77 5.64 4.59
CA PHE A 175 5.17 4.24 4.49
C PHE A 175 4.49 3.53 3.31
N LEU A 176 3.18 3.69 3.16
CA LEU A 176 2.44 3.09 2.05
C LEU A 176 2.93 3.63 0.71
N LEU A 177 3.08 4.95 0.57
CA LEU A 177 3.59 5.56 -0.67
C LEU A 177 5.02 5.09 -1.03
N ILE A 178 5.88 4.86 -0.02
CA ILE A 178 7.22 4.30 -0.25
C ILE A 178 7.12 2.86 -0.78
N VAL A 179 6.24 2.04 -0.20
CA VAL A 179 6.08 0.63 -0.58
C VAL A 179 5.45 0.48 -1.97
N THR A 180 4.50 1.35 -2.34
CA THR A 180 3.86 1.31 -3.67
C THR A 180 4.71 1.92 -4.77
N SER A 181 5.78 2.65 -4.43
CA SER A 181 6.61 3.31 -5.41
C SER A 181 7.52 2.33 -6.17
N THR A 182 7.38 2.35 -7.49
CA THR A 182 8.16 1.53 -8.43
C THR A 182 9.50 2.18 -8.84
N THR A 183 9.61 3.51 -8.69
CA THR A 183 10.79 4.29 -9.09
C THR A 183 11.29 5.19 -7.98
N VAL A 184 12.61 5.43 -7.95
CA VAL A 184 13.22 6.34 -6.96
C VAL A 184 12.66 7.76 -7.09
N LEU A 185 12.34 8.21 -8.32
CA LEU A 185 11.76 9.52 -8.55
C LEU A 185 10.37 9.65 -7.91
N ASN A 186 9.54 8.61 -8.01
CA ASN A 186 8.23 8.57 -7.35
C ASN A 186 8.36 8.58 -5.82
N VAL A 187 9.41 7.96 -5.26
CA VAL A 187 9.72 8.06 -3.82
C VAL A 187 10.08 9.50 -3.44
N LEU A 188 10.90 10.20 -4.24
CA LEU A 188 11.27 11.59 -3.96
C LEU A 188 10.09 12.55 -4.10
N LEU A 189 9.24 12.38 -5.11
CA LEU A 189 8.02 13.17 -5.28
C LEU A 189 7.04 12.97 -4.13
N THR A 190 6.92 11.72 -3.64
CA THR A 190 6.15 11.39 -2.44
C THR A 190 6.63 12.19 -1.23
N PHE A 191 7.94 12.27 -1.01
CA PHE A 191 8.48 13.04 0.10
C PHE A 191 8.18 14.53 -0.02
N ALA A 192 8.32 15.11 -1.22
CA ALA A 192 7.98 16.51 -1.44
C ALA A 192 6.49 16.79 -1.17
N ALA A 193 5.60 15.88 -1.55
CA ALA A 193 4.17 16.01 -1.29
C ALA A 193 3.84 15.92 0.20
N VAL A 194 4.43 14.95 0.91
CA VAL A 194 4.25 14.82 2.37
C VAL A 194 4.82 16.04 3.10
N GLU A 195 6.02 16.50 2.74
CA GLU A 195 6.64 17.70 3.30
C GLU A 195 5.75 18.93 3.12
N PHE A 196 5.19 19.10 1.92
CA PHE A 196 4.23 20.17 1.65
C PHE A 196 3.01 20.10 2.58
N ILE A 197 2.41 18.92 2.75
CA ILE A 197 1.26 18.74 3.67
C ILE A 197 1.66 19.05 5.11
N THR A 198 2.84 18.63 5.55
CA THR A 198 3.34 18.94 6.89
C THR A 198 3.58 20.43 7.08
N SER A 199 3.98 21.18 6.05
CA SER A 199 4.21 22.64 6.12
C SER A 199 2.93 23.49 6.21
N LEU A 200 1.75 22.89 6.02
CA LEU A 200 0.48 23.62 6.01
C LEU A 200 0.14 24.21 7.39
N ASP A 201 0.54 23.56 8.48
CA ASP A 201 0.29 24.06 9.83
C ASP A 201 1.15 25.29 10.17
N GLU A 202 2.43 25.27 9.82
CA GLU A 202 3.35 26.41 9.95
C GLU A 202 2.87 27.58 9.09
N THR A 203 2.45 27.30 7.87
CA THR A 203 1.92 28.31 6.95
C THR A 203 0.63 28.92 7.49
N ALA A 204 -0.30 28.10 8.00
CA ALA A 204 -1.53 28.58 8.61
C ALA A 204 -1.26 29.43 9.87
N PHE A 205 -0.28 29.05 10.69
CA PHE A 205 0.15 29.83 11.85
C PHE A 205 0.80 31.16 11.43
N SER A 206 1.63 31.16 10.39
CA SER A 206 2.25 32.37 9.83
C SER A 206 1.20 33.34 9.27
N LEU A 207 0.21 32.82 8.53
CA LEU A 207 -0.94 33.58 8.04
C LEU A 207 -1.78 34.16 9.19
N ALA A 208 -1.97 33.39 10.27
CA ALA A 208 -2.63 33.87 11.48
C ALA A 208 -1.86 35.06 12.07
N ARG A 209 -0.53 34.95 12.19
CA ARG A 209 0.36 36.00 12.74
C ARG A 209 0.36 37.29 11.91
N MET A 210 0.23 37.18 10.58
CA MET A 210 0.10 38.34 9.70
C MET A 210 -1.30 38.99 9.75
N GLY A 211 -2.29 38.32 10.36
CA GLY A 211 -3.64 38.85 10.55
C GLY A 211 -4.64 38.48 9.45
N PHE A 212 -4.25 37.64 8.49
CA PHE A 212 -5.16 37.17 7.43
C PHE A 212 -6.33 36.35 7.98
N LEU A 213 -6.15 35.66 9.11
CA LEU A 213 -7.20 34.88 9.78
C LEU A 213 -7.98 35.69 10.84
N GLY A 214 -7.90 37.03 10.76
CA GLY A 214 -8.61 37.95 11.64
C GLY A 214 -7.78 38.43 12.83
N THR A 215 -8.14 39.61 13.35
CA THR A 215 -7.40 40.33 14.41
C THR A 215 -7.29 39.54 15.72
N ARG A 216 -8.28 38.70 16.04
CA ARG A 216 -8.22 37.82 17.22
C ARG A 216 -7.15 36.74 17.08
N ASN A 217 -7.06 36.09 15.92
CA ASN A 217 -6.06 35.07 15.66
C ASN A 217 -4.67 35.69 15.58
N GLN A 218 -4.55 36.88 14.98
CA GLN A 218 -3.32 37.66 14.95
C GLN A 218 -2.73 37.86 16.33
N TRP A 219 -3.52 38.43 17.24
CA TRP A 219 -3.06 38.77 18.57
C TRP A 219 -2.65 37.54 19.38
N GLU A 220 -3.38 36.43 19.26
CA GLU A 220 -3.05 35.18 19.94
C GLU A 220 -1.80 34.54 19.31
N ALA A 221 -1.66 34.56 17.98
CA ALA A 221 -0.51 34.03 17.27
C ALA A 221 0.78 34.81 17.61
N THR A 222 0.71 36.15 17.60
CA THR A 222 1.84 37.01 18.01
C THR A 222 2.17 36.77 19.47
N PHE A 223 1.16 36.67 20.34
CA PHE A 223 1.37 36.38 21.75
C PHE A 223 2.04 35.02 21.97
N ILE A 224 1.58 33.97 21.29
CA ILE A 224 2.17 32.62 21.35
C ILE A 224 3.61 32.65 20.82
N ALA A 225 3.86 33.33 19.70
CA ALA A 225 5.19 33.42 19.09
C ALA A 225 6.19 34.20 19.98
N GLU A 226 5.73 35.24 20.67
CA GLU A 226 6.55 36.04 21.60
C GLU A 226 6.69 35.36 22.97
N SER A 227 5.74 34.50 23.35
CA SER A 227 5.81 33.77 24.62
C SER A 227 6.94 32.75 24.58
N THR A 228 8.07 33.12 25.18
CA THR A 228 9.17 32.18 25.45
C THR A 228 8.84 31.41 26.72
N TYR A 229 8.46 30.15 26.57
CA TYR A 229 8.40 29.24 27.69
C TYR A 229 9.83 28.95 28.08
N ARG A 230 10.20 29.24 29.33
CA ARG A 230 11.32 28.54 29.95
C ARG A 230 10.86 27.10 30.12
N LEU A 231 10.93 26.30 29.05
CA LEU A 231 11.15 24.88 29.21
C LEU A 231 12.28 24.80 30.23
N ARG A 232 12.08 24.05 31.31
CA ARG A 232 13.12 23.81 32.30
C ARG A 232 14.26 23.20 31.49
N ALA A 233 15.15 24.07 31.01
CA ALA A 233 16.26 23.69 30.18
C ALA A 233 17.02 22.76 31.10
N SER A 234 16.91 21.45 30.83
CA SER A 234 17.83 20.47 31.37
C SER A 234 19.17 21.11 31.19
N THR A 235 19.77 21.52 32.31
CA THR A 235 20.86 22.47 32.44
C THR A 235 21.80 22.24 31.29
N SER A 236 21.63 23.01 30.22
CA SER A 236 22.48 22.93 29.05
C SER A 236 23.76 23.60 29.52
N SER A 237 24.59 22.81 30.20
CA SER A 237 25.99 23.09 30.37
C SER A 237 26.48 23.40 28.97
N SER A 238 26.65 24.68 28.70
CA SER A 238 27.46 25.20 27.62
C SER A 238 28.69 24.29 27.55
N TRP A 239 28.82 23.53 26.47
CA TRP A 239 30.09 22.87 26.12
C TRP A 239 31.02 23.99 25.64
N SER A 240 31.39 24.88 26.55
CA SER A 240 32.63 25.62 26.38
C SER A 240 33.72 24.56 26.42
N LEU A 241 34.45 24.47 25.32
CA LEU A 241 35.63 23.63 25.12
C LEU A 241 36.80 24.09 26.02
N SER A 242 36.53 24.36 27.30
CA SER A 242 37.55 24.62 28.31
C SER A 242 38.06 23.28 28.80
N SER A 243 39.11 22.82 28.12
CA SER A 243 40.07 21.84 28.60
C SER A 243 40.58 22.27 29.98
N SER A 244 39.91 21.84 31.03
CA SER A 244 40.40 21.96 32.40
C SER A 244 40.16 20.65 33.09
N THR A 245 41.16 19.79 32.91
CA THR A 245 41.48 18.62 33.71
C THR A 245 41.41 18.96 35.20
N SER A 246 40.29 18.63 35.87
CA SER A 246 40.32 18.29 37.30
C SER A 246 39.10 17.45 37.72
N SER A 247 39.41 16.19 38.03
CA SER A 247 38.77 15.29 38.99
C SER A 247 37.23 15.25 39.10
N SER A 248 36.67 14.32 38.32
CA SER A 248 35.85 13.18 38.80
C SER A 248 34.87 13.44 39.96
N SER A 249 33.73 14.02 39.64
CA SER A 249 32.47 13.61 40.27
C SER A 249 31.48 13.29 39.16
N TRP A 250 31.53 12.04 38.70
CA TRP A 250 30.55 11.43 37.80
C TRP A 250 29.19 11.35 38.50
N SER A 251 28.47 12.47 38.61
CA SER A 251 27.03 12.41 38.78
C SER A 251 26.42 12.33 37.38
N SER A 252 26.30 11.09 36.91
CA SER A 252 25.64 10.68 35.67
C SER A 252 24.15 11.01 35.71
N SER A 253 23.79 12.28 35.66
CA SER A 253 22.45 12.72 35.29
C SER A 253 22.29 12.54 33.79
N PHE A 254 22.31 11.29 33.36
CA PHE A 254 21.89 10.85 32.04
C PHE A 254 20.47 11.39 31.87
N SER A 255 20.24 12.29 30.90
CA SER A 255 18.92 12.88 30.67
C SER A 255 17.96 11.79 30.21
N PHE A 256 17.27 11.18 31.18
CA PHE A 256 16.34 10.09 31.00
C PHE A 256 15.27 10.40 29.93
N SER A 257 14.86 11.66 29.82
CA SER A 257 13.94 12.14 28.78
C SER A 257 14.47 11.99 27.35
N ALA A 258 15.76 12.32 27.13
CA ALA A 258 16.39 12.18 25.81
C ALA A 258 16.58 10.70 25.42
N LEU A 259 16.85 9.83 26.41
CA LEU A 259 16.92 8.39 26.18
C LEU A 259 15.54 7.81 25.83
N LEU A 260 14.50 8.20 26.56
CA LEU A 260 13.12 7.77 26.28
C LEU A 260 12.62 8.21 24.90
N GLN A 261 12.93 9.44 24.49
CA GLN A 261 12.62 9.92 23.14
C GLN A 261 13.31 9.06 22.07
N LYS A 262 14.59 8.78 22.24
CA LYS A 262 15.36 7.92 21.32
C LYS A 262 14.83 6.49 21.31
N MET A 263 14.43 5.95 22.47
CA MET A 263 13.81 4.64 22.57
C MET A 263 12.46 4.59 21.85
N GLY A 264 11.61 5.61 22.00
CA GLY A 264 10.31 5.69 21.32
C GLY A 264 10.47 5.67 19.79
N LEU A 265 11.39 6.48 19.26
CA LEU A 265 11.73 6.47 17.83
C LEU A 265 12.32 5.14 17.37
N ALA A 266 13.21 4.53 18.16
CA ALA A 266 13.80 3.23 17.84
C ALA A 266 12.74 2.12 17.79
N VAL A 267 11.79 2.10 18.73
CA VAL A 267 10.66 1.14 18.73
C VAL A 267 9.81 1.34 17.49
N LEU A 268 9.47 2.58 17.14
CA LEU A 268 8.69 2.90 15.94
C LEU A 268 9.40 2.45 14.65
N LEU A 269 10.71 2.70 14.55
CA LEU A 269 11.53 2.24 13.44
C LEU A 269 11.54 0.72 13.32
N VAL A 270 11.68 -0.01 14.44
CA VAL A 270 11.62 -1.48 14.46
C VAL A 270 10.26 -1.98 13.97
N ILE A 271 9.15 -1.35 14.38
CA ILE A 271 7.81 -1.70 13.91
C ILE A 271 7.68 -1.51 12.38
N LEU A 272 8.15 -0.37 11.84
CA LEU A 272 8.06 -0.13 10.40
C LEU A 272 8.97 -1.05 9.58
N VAL A 273 10.21 -1.29 10.04
CA VAL A 273 11.13 -2.20 9.37
C VAL A 273 10.59 -3.63 9.41
N THR A 274 10.02 -4.08 10.53
CA THR A 274 9.39 -5.42 10.59
C THR A 274 8.18 -5.53 9.67
N CYS A 275 7.33 -4.49 9.60
CA CYS A 275 6.23 -4.43 8.64
C CYS A 275 6.74 -4.48 7.18
N TRP A 276 7.78 -3.72 6.86
CA TRP A 276 8.41 -3.75 5.53
C TRP A 276 8.99 -5.12 5.19
N ILE A 277 9.70 -5.77 6.12
CA ILE A 277 10.23 -7.14 5.93
C ILE A 277 9.09 -8.13 5.69
N GLN A 278 7.97 -8.01 6.40
CA GLN A 278 6.81 -8.87 6.19
C GLN A 278 6.21 -8.67 4.80
N LEU A 279 6.03 -7.41 4.37
CA LEU A 279 5.55 -7.09 3.03
C LEU A 279 6.49 -7.61 1.95
N TYR A 280 7.80 -7.39 2.12
CA TYR A 280 8.83 -7.93 1.24
C TYR A 280 8.78 -9.46 1.19
N SER A 281 8.61 -10.13 2.33
CA SER A 281 8.46 -11.58 2.37
C SER A 281 7.19 -12.04 1.66
N MET A 282 6.10 -11.30 1.71
CA MET A 282 4.87 -11.62 0.96
C MET A 282 5.08 -11.44 -0.54
N GLN A 283 5.77 -10.37 -0.97
CA GLN A 283 6.18 -10.16 -2.36
C GLN A 283 7.07 -11.29 -2.86
N ALA A 284 8.11 -11.61 -2.10
CA ALA A 284 9.07 -12.67 -2.39
C ALA A 284 8.50 -14.09 -2.21
N ARG A 285 7.23 -14.25 -1.81
CA ARG A 285 6.49 -15.52 -1.91
C ARG A 285 5.60 -15.58 -3.14
N GLY A 286 5.41 -14.46 -3.83
CA GLY A 286 4.44 -14.37 -4.92
C GLY A 286 3.01 -14.27 -4.42
N ASP A 287 2.78 -13.91 -3.15
CA ASP A 287 1.42 -13.85 -2.58
C ASP A 287 0.55 -12.80 -3.29
N PHE A 288 1.19 -11.83 -3.95
CA PHE A 288 0.55 -10.77 -4.74
C PHE A 288 0.47 -11.09 -6.24
N ALA A 289 1.06 -12.19 -6.71
CA ALA A 289 0.95 -12.58 -8.10
C ALA A 289 -0.48 -13.06 -8.40
N PRO A 290 -0.99 -12.79 -9.62
CA PRO A 290 -2.31 -13.31 -10.00
C PRO A 290 -2.29 -14.84 -9.90
N LYS A 291 -3.34 -15.43 -9.30
CA LYS A 291 -3.42 -16.89 -9.13
C LYS A 291 -3.75 -17.61 -10.43
N ALA A 292 -4.37 -16.91 -11.38
CA ALA A 292 -4.76 -17.46 -12.65
C ALA A 292 -4.79 -16.37 -13.73
N LEU A 293 -4.49 -16.78 -14.96
CA LEU A 293 -4.41 -15.95 -16.15
C LEU A 293 -5.30 -16.54 -17.22
N ILE A 294 -5.88 -15.67 -18.05
CA ILE A 294 -6.49 -16.08 -19.31
C ILE A 294 -5.53 -15.68 -20.41
N VAL A 295 -4.98 -16.65 -21.11
CA VAL A 295 -4.09 -16.42 -22.26
C VAL A 295 -4.88 -16.76 -23.50
N GLN A 296 -4.87 -15.87 -24.48
CA GLN A 296 -5.53 -16.10 -25.76
C GLN A 296 -4.60 -15.71 -26.88
N PHE A 297 -4.36 -16.64 -27.80
CA PHE A 297 -3.58 -16.43 -29.01
C PHE A 297 -4.54 -16.16 -30.18
N SER A 298 -4.39 -15.03 -30.86
CA SER A 298 -5.34 -14.56 -31.88
C SER A 298 -4.94 -14.91 -33.32
N GLU A 299 -3.70 -15.33 -33.56
CA GLU A 299 -3.16 -15.57 -34.90
C GLU A 299 -2.90 -17.06 -35.13
N ASP A 300 -3.80 -17.69 -35.90
CA ASP A 300 -3.61 -19.06 -36.38
C ASP A 300 -2.60 -19.13 -37.55
N ASP A 301 -2.26 -17.98 -38.16
CA ASP A 301 -1.49 -17.90 -39.42
C ASP A 301 0.00 -18.24 -39.27
N LEU A 302 0.61 -17.95 -38.11
CA LEU A 302 2.04 -18.20 -37.89
C LEU A 302 2.32 -19.61 -37.36
N ARG A 303 1.55 -20.03 -36.34
CA ARG A 303 1.58 -21.39 -35.79
C ARG A 303 0.19 -21.77 -35.29
N PRO A 304 -0.56 -22.63 -36.01
CA PRO A 304 -1.93 -23.02 -35.62
C PRO A 304 -1.95 -23.74 -34.27
N GLU A 305 -0.83 -24.30 -33.83
CA GLU A 305 -0.67 -24.93 -32.53
C GLU A 305 -0.86 -23.96 -31.36
N LEU A 306 -0.50 -22.68 -31.52
CA LEU A 306 -0.65 -21.68 -30.45
C LEU A 306 -2.13 -21.47 -30.09
N GLY A 307 -3.02 -21.53 -31.09
CA GLY A 307 -4.47 -21.43 -30.86
C GLY A 307 -4.98 -22.48 -29.88
N MET A 308 -4.42 -23.69 -29.91
CA MET A 308 -4.79 -24.81 -29.03
C MET A 308 -4.43 -24.56 -27.55
N HIS A 309 -3.46 -23.70 -27.29
CA HIS A 309 -3.02 -23.33 -25.95
C HIS A 309 -3.69 -22.06 -25.42
N SER A 310 -4.69 -21.54 -26.12
CA SER A 310 -5.55 -20.49 -25.60
C SER A 310 -6.43 -21.05 -24.48
N GLY A 311 -6.36 -20.47 -23.30
CA GLY A 311 -7.11 -20.98 -22.16
C GLY A 311 -6.72 -20.36 -20.82
N PHE A 312 -7.09 -21.10 -19.78
CA PHE A 312 -6.86 -20.70 -18.40
C PHE A 312 -5.57 -21.31 -17.88
N TYR A 313 -4.74 -20.46 -17.29
CA TYR A 313 -3.46 -20.82 -16.71
C TYR A 313 -3.52 -20.56 -15.21
N ARG A 314 -3.01 -21.47 -14.39
CA ARG A 314 -2.99 -21.33 -12.94
C ARG A 314 -1.56 -21.25 -12.44
N LEU A 315 -1.31 -20.36 -11.50
CA LEU A 315 -0.02 -20.27 -10.80
C LEU A 315 0.22 -21.59 -10.07
N GLN A 316 1.29 -22.29 -10.45
CA GLN A 316 1.64 -23.56 -9.83
C GLN A 316 2.37 -23.30 -8.51
N VAL A 317 1.64 -23.42 -7.40
CA VAL A 317 2.21 -23.37 -6.06
C VAL A 317 2.60 -24.80 -5.68
N ASP A 318 3.89 -25.11 -5.73
CA ASP A 318 4.39 -26.42 -5.27
C ASP A 318 4.18 -26.54 -3.74
N ASN A 319 3.20 -27.29 -3.25
CA ASN A 319 2.92 -27.40 -1.79
C ASN A 319 4.12 -27.85 -0.92
N LYS A 320 5.18 -28.40 -1.53
CA LYS A 320 6.38 -28.86 -0.84
C LYS A 320 7.54 -27.84 -0.83
N ARG A 321 7.45 -26.72 -1.57
CA ARG A 321 8.52 -25.71 -1.71
C ARG A 321 7.90 -24.32 -1.93
N PRO A 322 8.51 -23.21 -1.48
CA PRO A 322 7.98 -21.88 -1.77
C PRO A 322 7.69 -21.74 -3.27
N ALA A 323 6.55 -21.13 -3.62
CA ALA A 323 6.03 -21.01 -5.00
C ALA A 323 7.08 -20.52 -6.02
N LEU A 324 8.06 -19.76 -5.53
CA LEU A 324 9.22 -19.29 -6.26
C LEU A 324 10.35 -20.33 -6.25
N ARG A 325 10.11 -21.49 -6.87
CA ARG A 325 11.18 -22.42 -7.20
C ARG A 325 12.01 -21.76 -8.32
N PHE A 326 13.28 -21.46 -8.05
CA PHE A 326 14.15 -20.64 -8.92
C PHE A 326 13.76 -19.16 -9.05
N ASN A 327 13.06 -18.60 -8.05
CA ASN A 327 12.77 -17.16 -8.02
C ASN A 327 11.91 -16.67 -9.20
N ARG A 328 11.05 -17.55 -9.74
CA ARG A 328 10.22 -17.29 -10.93
C ARG A 328 8.77 -17.72 -10.77
N PHE A 329 7.90 -17.02 -11.49
CA PHE A 329 6.49 -17.36 -11.65
C PHE A 329 6.34 -18.39 -12.77
N HIS A 330 5.50 -19.40 -12.51
CA HIS A 330 5.17 -20.42 -13.49
C HIS A 330 3.67 -20.68 -13.47
N TYR A 331 3.03 -20.51 -14.62
CA TYR A 331 1.63 -20.77 -14.82
C TYR A 331 1.45 -21.96 -15.75
N VAL A 332 0.62 -22.90 -15.32
CA VAL A 332 0.32 -24.12 -16.07
C VAL A 332 -1.10 -24.07 -16.57
N GLU A 333 -1.29 -24.42 -17.84
CA GLU A 333 -2.60 -24.56 -18.45
C GLU A 333 -3.43 -25.63 -17.72
N VAL A 334 -4.68 -25.33 -17.40
CA VAL A 334 -5.53 -26.21 -16.56
C VAL A 334 -6.13 -27.38 -17.34
N ARG A 335 -6.34 -27.26 -18.66
CA ARG A 335 -7.22 -28.18 -19.40
C ARG A 335 -6.54 -29.41 -20.00
N ALA A 336 -5.46 -29.27 -20.77
CA ALA A 336 -4.76 -30.44 -21.32
C ALA A 336 -3.48 -30.12 -22.11
N GLY A 337 -3.29 -28.90 -22.61
CA GLY A 337 -2.29 -28.65 -23.65
C GLY A 337 -0.83 -28.59 -23.19
N GLY A 338 -0.49 -28.97 -21.96
CA GLY A 338 0.90 -28.90 -21.48
C GLY A 338 1.52 -27.50 -21.53
N GLY A 339 0.72 -26.46 -21.80
CA GLY A 339 1.14 -25.08 -21.97
C GLY A 339 1.65 -24.51 -20.67
N ARG A 340 2.79 -23.82 -20.75
CA ARG A 340 3.50 -23.27 -19.61
C ARG A 340 3.95 -21.86 -19.91
N PHE A 341 3.55 -20.95 -19.03
CA PHE A 341 3.94 -19.55 -19.07
C PHE A 341 4.90 -19.28 -17.92
N GLY A 342 6.07 -18.73 -18.20
CA GLY A 342 7.09 -18.49 -17.19
C GLY A 342 7.82 -17.18 -17.40
N TYR A 343 8.27 -16.58 -16.31
CA TYR A 343 9.18 -15.44 -16.37
C TYR A 343 10.64 -15.90 -16.23
N CYS A 344 11.48 -15.49 -17.17
CA CYS A 344 12.89 -15.88 -17.21
C CYS A 344 13.78 -14.76 -16.72
N GLN A 345 14.27 -14.89 -15.48
CA GLN A 345 15.08 -13.86 -14.83
C GLN A 345 16.42 -13.60 -15.54
N SER A 346 17.02 -14.63 -16.14
CA SER A 346 18.32 -14.52 -16.84
C SER A 346 18.23 -13.62 -18.08
N THR A 347 17.13 -13.73 -18.82
CA THR A 347 16.91 -13.03 -20.10
C THR A 347 15.92 -11.88 -20.00
N ARG A 348 15.25 -11.75 -18.84
CA ARG A 348 14.25 -10.73 -18.52
C ARG A 348 13.10 -10.67 -19.53
N GLU A 349 12.67 -11.82 -20.00
CA GLU A 349 11.56 -11.99 -20.92
C GLU A 349 10.58 -13.02 -20.35
N TRP A 350 9.32 -12.89 -20.72
CA TRP A 350 8.33 -13.92 -20.48
C TRP A 350 8.36 -14.91 -21.63
N THR A 351 8.24 -16.19 -21.31
CA THR A 351 8.24 -17.27 -22.29
C THR A 351 6.97 -18.08 -22.16
N PHE A 352 6.46 -18.46 -23.32
CA PHE A 352 5.44 -19.47 -23.46
C PHE A 352 6.08 -20.71 -24.09
N SER A 353 5.92 -21.84 -23.43
CA SER A 353 6.51 -23.11 -23.82
C SER A 353 5.48 -24.22 -23.72
N VAL A 354 5.62 -25.24 -24.55
CA VAL A 354 4.70 -26.39 -24.59
C VAL A 354 5.50 -27.63 -24.28
N VAL A 355 5.06 -28.38 -23.28
CA VAL A 355 5.66 -29.67 -22.97
C VAL A 355 5.17 -30.67 -23.99
N ALA A 356 6.09 -31.28 -24.75
CA ALA A 356 5.76 -32.43 -25.55
C ALA A 356 5.38 -33.59 -24.62
N ASP A 357 4.24 -34.23 -24.89
CA ASP A 357 3.92 -35.52 -24.29
C ASP A 357 4.92 -36.54 -24.85
N ASP A 358 6.06 -36.70 -24.18
CA ASP A 358 7.00 -37.76 -24.52
C ASP A 358 6.33 -39.10 -24.16
N ASP A 359 5.66 -39.71 -25.14
CA ASP A 359 4.84 -40.93 -25.03
C ASP A 359 5.60 -42.18 -24.53
N ASP A 360 6.90 -42.10 -24.28
CA ASP A 360 7.73 -43.24 -23.86
C ASP A 360 7.67 -43.49 -22.33
N ASP A 361 6.64 -44.26 -21.95
CA ASP A 361 6.58 -45.36 -20.96
C ASP A 361 6.88 -45.14 -19.44
N ASP A 362 5.82 -45.41 -18.67
CA ASP A 362 5.71 -46.19 -17.42
C ASP A 362 6.09 -45.64 -16.03
N ASP A 363 6.57 -44.40 -15.84
CA ASP A 363 6.64 -43.86 -14.47
C ASP A 363 6.27 -42.36 -14.35
N PRO A 364 4.97 -42.06 -14.07
CA PRO A 364 4.50 -40.69 -13.81
C PRO A 364 5.12 -40.07 -12.54
N THR A 365 5.84 -40.84 -11.72
CA THR A 365 6.55 -40.34 -10.53
C THR A 365 8.05 -40.17 -10.72
N ALA A 366 8.68 -40.85 -11.69
CA ALA A 366 10.10 -40.65 -12.04
C ALA A 366 10.33 -39.38 -12.88
N ARG A 367 9.32 -38.92 -13.64
CA ARG A 367 9.37 -37.65 -14.39
C ARG A 367 8.99 -36.43 -13.55
N GLY A 368 9.53 -36.35 -12.33
CA GLY A 368 9.71 -35.07 -11.63
C GLY A 368 10.78 -34.18 -12.28
N GLY A 369 11.11 -34.43 -13.56
CA GLY A 369 11.98 -33.61 -14.39
C GLY A 369 11.45 -32.20 -14.34
N VAL A 370 12.21 -31.32 -13.70
CA VAL A 370 11.87 -29.92 -13.50
C VAL A 370 11.98 -29.26 -14.86
N TYR A 371 10.91 -29.35 -15.65
CA TYR A 371 10.85 -28.68 -16.92
C TYR A 371 10.88 -27.18 -16.67
N ASP A 372 11.87 -26.54 -17.30
CA ASP A 372 12.16 -25.13 -17.13
C ASP A 372 11.51 -24.35 -18.28
N PRO A 373 10.55 -23.43 -18.02
CA PRO A 373 9.97 -22.60 -19.07
C PRO A 373 11.00 -21.69 -19.76
N CYS A 374 12.19 -21.53 -19.17
CA CYS A 374 13.32 -20.77 -19.72
C CYS A 374 14.30 -21.63 -20.52
N ASP A 375 14.03 -22.93 -20.65
CA ASP A 375 14.74 -23.76 -21.59
C ASP A 375 14.21 -23.52 -23.00
N TYR A 376 14.99 -22.79 -23.80
CA TYR A 376 14.65 -22.36 -25.16
C TYR A 376 14.37 -23.52 -26.13
N THR A 377 14.67 -24.77 -25.76
CA THR A 377 14.37 -25.93 -26.59
C THR A 377 12.88 -26.07 -26.91
N ASN A 378 12.01 -25.65 -25.99
CA ASN A 378 10.56 -25.84 -26.09
C ASN A 378 9.77 -24.51 -26.02
N VAL A 379 10.46 -23.36 -26.08
CA VAL A 379 9.82 -22.05 -26.09
C VAL A 379 9.25 -21.77 -27.48
N LEU A 380 7.95 -21.51 -27.54
CA LEU A 380 7.25 -21.19 -28.78
C LEU A 380 7.09 -19.68 -28.97
N VAL A 381 6.84 -18.96 -27.88
CA VAL A 381 6.64 -17.50 -27.91
C VAL A 381 7.44 -16.87 -26.78
N LYS A 382 7.98 -15.68 -27.02
CA LYS A 382 8.64 -14.89 -25.98
C LYS A 382 8.30 -13.41 -26.07
N SER A 383 8.28 -12.71 -24.94
CA SER A 383 8.11 -11.25 -24.90
C SER A 383 9.41 -10.54 -25.29
N THR A 384 9.35 -9.23 -25.52
CA THR A 384 10.56 -8.40 -25.54
C THR A 384 11.31 -8.49 -24.23
N VAL A 385 12.61 -8.23 -24.28
CA VAL A 385 13.38 -7.97 -23.06
C VAL A 385 12.78 -6.75 -22.37
N THR A 386 12.18 -6.98 -21.21
CA THR A 386 11.65 -5.95 -20.34
C THR A 386 12.79 -4.97 -20.00
N LYS A 387 12.60 -3.68 -20.33
CA LYS A 387 13.66 -2.67 -20.17
C LYS A 387 14.03 -2.45 -18.70
N THR A 388 13.11 -2.70 -17.79
CA THR A 388 13.30 -2.51 -16.35
C THR A 388 13.19 -3.83 -15.61
N SER A 389 14.25 -4.20 -14.89
CA SER A 389 14.28 -5.42 -14.07
C SER A 389 13.22 -5.46 -12.96
N SER A 390 12.63 -4.31 -12.62
CA SER A 390 11.53 -4.19 -11.66
C SER A 390 10.14 -4.29 -12.30
N SER A 391 9.98 -3.95 -13.59
CA SER A 391 8.68 -4.11 -14.26
C SER A 391 8.46 -5.50 -14.80
N ALA A 392 9.54 -6.25 -14.96
CA ALA A 392 9.50 -7.53 -15.63
C ALA A 392 8.62 -8.59 -14.96
N SER A 393 8.33 -8.47 -13.66
CA SER A 393 7.38 -9.34 -12.97
C SER A 393 5.94 -8.86 -13.02
N ASP A 394 5.71 -7.59 -13.40
CA ASP A 394 4.37 -7.03 -13.49
C ASP A 394 3.76 -7.45 -14.81
N MET A 395 2.72 -8.27 -14.69
CA MET A 395 2.07 -8.88 -15.82
C MET A 395 1.09 -7.93 -16.52
N THR A 396 0.86 -6.75 -15.95
CA THR A 396 0.10 -5.68 -16.61
C THR A 396 0.94 -5.00 -17.69
N GLU A 397 2.23 -4.79 -17.47
CA GLU A 397 3.14 -4.18 -18.45
C GLU A 397 3.39 -5.10 -19.67
N LEU A 398 3.28 -6.42 -19.46
CA LEU A 398 3.30 -7.44 -20.53
C LEU A 398 2.25 -7.20 -21.62
N LEU A 399 1.18 -6.46 -21.33
CA LEU A 399 0.13 -6.16 -22.29
C LEU A 399 0.61 -5.22 -23.41
N ASP A 400 1.58 -4.37 -23.08
CA ASP A 400 2.12 -3.37 -23.98
C ASP A 400 3.39 -3.84 -24.70
N GLU A 401 3.95 -4.98 -24.26
CA GLU A 401 5.16 -5.56 -24.83
C GLU A 401 4.88 -6.26 -26.17
N THR A 402 5.83 -6.18 -27.10
CA THR A 402 5.74 -6.95 -28.35
C THR A 402 6.20 -8.36 -28.11
N TRP A 403 5.41 -9.33 -28.55
CA TRP A 403 5.70 -10.74 -28.46
C TRP A 403 6.31 -11.26 -29.76
N PHE A 404 7.13 -12.30 -29.67
CA PHE A 404 7.79 -12.92 -30.82
C PHE A 404 7.50 -14.42 -30.83
N VAL A 405 7.06 -14.94 -31.97
CA VAL A 405 7.05 -16.39 -32.21
C VAL A 405 8.46 -16.83 -32.55
N LEU A 406 8.96 -17.83 -31.83
CA LEU A 406 10.22 -18.48 -32.14
C LEU A 406 9.99 -19.53 -33.22
N VAL A 407 10.67 -19.36 -34.34
CA VAL A 407 10.73 -20.36 -35.40
C VAL A 407 11.89 -21.30 -35.07
N PRO A 408 11.67 -22.62 -35.01
CA PRO A 408 12.77 -23.56 -34.78
C PRO A 408 13.83 -23.36 -35.86
N PRO A 409 15.11 -23.23 -35.50
CA PRO A 409 16.17 -22.99 -36.47
C PRO A 409 16.17 -24.11 -37.50
N SER A 410 16.19 -23.76 -38.79
CA SER A 410 16.41 -24.77 -39.83
C SER A 410 17.79 -25.42 -39.58
N PRO A 411 17.98 -26.72 -39.89
CA PRO A 411 19.26 -27.40 -39.65
C PRO A 411 20.45 -26.76 -40.39
N ALA A 412 20.20 -25.85 -41.34
CA ALA A 412 21.22 -25.10 -42.08
C ALA A 412 21.58 -23.73 -41.47
N GLU A 413 20.80 -23.20 -40.52
CA GLU A 413 20.89 -21.80 -40.05
C GLU A 413 20.95 -21.73 -38.52
N GLN A 414 22.08 -22.17 -37.95
CA GLN A 414 22.28 -22.35 -36.52
C GLN A 414 22.58 -21.06 -35.72
N GLN A 415 22.49 -19.85 -36.28
CA GLN A 415 23.16 -18.69 -35.67
C GLN A 415 22.33 -17.55 -35.08
N GLN A 416 20.99 -17.53 -35.16
CA GLN A 416 20.18 -16.66 -34.32
C GLN A 416 18.71 -17.05 -34.46
N LEU A 417 18.03 -17.35 -33.35
CA LEU A 417 16.57 -17.45 -33.34
C LEU A 417 16.00 -16.08 -33.70
N GLN A 418 15.69 -15.85 -34.97
CA GLN A 418 14.93 -14.69 -35.41
C GLN A 418 13.49 -14.89 -34.98
N GLY A 419 13.06 -14.13 -33.98
CA GLY A 419 11.66 -14.08 -33.59
C GLY A 419 10.85 -13.27 -34.60
N ILE A 420 9.74 -13.82 -35.08
CA ILE A 420 8.78 -13.05 -35.89
C ILE A 420 7.93 -12.24 -34.90
N PRO A 421 7.97 -10.89 -34.95
CA PRO A 421 7.16 -10.08 -34.06
C PRO A 421 5.68 -10.33 -34.38
N ILE A 422 4.92 -10.72 -33.36
CA ILE A 422 3.48 -10.77 -33.39
C ILE A 422 3.04 -9.30 -33.36
N LYS A 423 2.63 -8.77 -34.51
CA LYS A 423 2.12 -7.40 -34.63
C LYS A 423 0.75 -7.38 -33.95
N SER A 424 0.78 -7.16 -32.64
CA SER A 424 -0.36 -7.18 -31.74
C SER A 424 -1.11 -8.52 -31.72
N LEU A 425 -1.25 -9.11 -30.54
CA LEU A 425 -2.16 -10.24 -30.29
C LEU A 425 -3.65 -9.84 -30.37
N PHE A 426 -3.93 -8.75 -31.09
CA PHE A 426 -5.20 -8.05 -31.20
C PHE A 426 -5.51 -7.87 -32.67
N MET A 427 -6.06 -8.93 -33.25
CA MET A 427 -7.28 -8.65 -33.97
C MET A 427 -8.35 -8.53 -32.91
N ASP A 428 -8.85 -7.31 -32.68
CA ASP A 428 -10.28 -7.17 -32.40
C ASP A 428 -10.93 -8.01 -33.49
N ILE A 429 -11.37 -9.23 -33.16
CA ILE A 429 -12.02 -10.12 -34.11
C ILE A 429 -13.33 -9.42 -34.37
N ALA A 430 -13.29 -8.55 -35.38
CA ALA A 430 -14.42 -7.78 -35.82
C ALA A 430 -15.39 -8.79 -36.38
N CYS A 431 -16.27 -9.28 -35.51
CA CYS A 431 -17.39 -10.07 -35.97
C CYS A 431 -18.19 -9.17 -36.92
N ARG A 432 -18.52 -9.69 -38.09
CA ARG A 432 -19.43 -9.02 -39.03
C ARG A 432 -20.84 -9.56 -38.84
N THR A 433 -20.95 -10.79 -38.38
CA THR A 433 -22.20 -11.52 -38.19
C THR A 433 -22.15 -12.32 -36.89
N ASP A 434 -23.33 -12.69 -36.39
CA ASP A 434 -23.44 -13.59 -35.22
C ASP A 434 -22.79 -14.97 -35.46
N GLN A 435 -22.55 -15.35 -36.73
CA GLN A 435 -21.87 -16.61 -37.09
C GLN A 435 -20.36 -16.56 -36.87
N ASP A 436 -19.77 -15.36 -36.81
CA ASP A 436 -18.35 -15.19 -36.51
C ASP A 436 -18.05 -15.41 -35.02
N CYS A 437 -19.09 -15.44 -34.19
CA CYS A 437 -19.03 -15.77 -32.77
C CYS A 437 -19.45 -17.23 -32.55
N ASN A 438 -18.97 -17.88 -31.48
CA ASN A 438 -19.36 -19.26 -31.20
C ASN A 438 -20.87 -19.36 -30.93
N VAL A 439 -21.44 -20.54 -31.25
CA VAL A 439 -22.88 -20.82 -31.25
C VAL A 439 -23.58 -20.29 -29.99
N GLY A 440 -24.51 -19.36 -30.19
CA GLY A 440 -25.33 -18.76 -29.11
C GLY A 440 -24.93 -17.35 -28.69
N ASN A 441 -23.86 -16.78 -29.24
CA ASN A 441 -23.40 -15.42 -28.93
C ASN A 441 -23.78 -14.44 -30.05
N ARG A 442 -23.83 -13.14 -29.73
CA ARG A 442 -24.21 -12.09 -30.69
C ARG A 442 -23.03 -11.19 -30.98
N CYS A 443 -22.91 -10.80 -32.24
CA CYS A 443 -21.99 -9.76 -32.64
C CYS A 443 -22.61 -8.38 -32.39
N VAL A 444 -22.08 -7.63 -31.42
CA VAL A 444 -22.56 -6.29 -31.09
C VAL A 444 -21.40 -5.32 -31.21
N ALA A 445 -21.54 -4.33 -32.10
CA ALA A 445 -20.51 -3.33 -32.40
C ALA A 445 -19.15 -3.95 -32.80
N ASN A 446 -19.19 -4.97 -33.67
CA ASN A 446 -18.03 -5.74 -34.12
C ASN A 446 -17.27 -6.46 -32.99
N LYS A 447 -17.92 -6.74 -31.85
CA LYS A 447 -17.36 -7.58 -30.79
C LYS A 447 -18.34 -8.69 -30.44
N CYS A 448 -17.82 -9.89 -30.20
CA CYS A 448 -18.65 -10.99 -29.73
C CYS A 448 -19.08 -10.74 -28.29
N GLN A 449 -20.38 -10.52 -28.09
CA GLN A 449 -20.97 -10.39 -26.77
C GLN A 449 -21.40 -11.77 -26.28
N CYS A 450 -20.66 -12.29 -25.30
CA CYS A 450 -20.95 -13.60 -24.73
C CYS A 450 -22.24 -13.56 -23.90
N GLN A 451 -23.17 -14.47 -24.16
CA GLN A 451 -24.47 -14.45 -23.50
C GLN A 451 -24.35 -14.98 -22.06
N HIS A 452 -24.25 -14.06 -21.08
CA HIS A 452 -24.36 -14.39 -19.66
C HIS A 452 -25.84 -14.52 -19.27
N GLY A 453 -26.39 -15.72 -19.13
CA GLY A 453 -27.74 -15.82 -18.55
C GLY A 453 -28.53 -17.13 -18.66
N GLY A 454 -27.99 -18.18 -19.30
CA GLY A 454 -28.67 -19.47 -19.37
C GLY A 454 -28.40 -20.37 -18.17
N SER A 455 -29.28 -21.36 -17.95
CA SER A 455 -29.04 -22.52 -17.08
C SER A 455 -27.88 -23.41 -17.56
N THR A 456 -27.10 -22.99 -18.54
CA THR A 456 -25.91 -23.65 -19.06
C THR A 456 -24.61 -23.05 -18.50
N GLY A 457 -24.61 -21.86 -17.90
CA GLY A 457 -23.39 -21.14 -17.49
C GLY A 457 -22.88 -20.19 -18.57
N GLY A 458 -22.09 -19.17 -18.21
CA GLY A 458 -21.56 -18.20 -19.17
C GLY A 458 -20.56 -18.82 -20.16
N MET A 459 -20.35 -18.13 -21.27
CA MET A 459 -19.24 -18.36 -22.19
C MET A 459 -18.27 -17.17 -22.09
N PHE A 460 -16.99 -17.37 -22.38
CA PHE A 460 -15.96 -16.33 -22.38
C PHE A 460 -14.88 -16.63 -23.46
N GLY A 461 -14.01 -15.66 -23.74
CA GLY A 461 -13.03 -15.67 -24.85
C GLY A 461 -13.40 -14.68 -25.97
N LEU A 462 -12.46 -14.32 -26.85
CA LEU A 462 -12.68 -13.36 -27.95
C LEU A 462 -13.84 -13.77 -28.88
N ARG A 463 -14.07 -15.08 -29.03
CA ARG A 463 -15.19 -15.64 -29.81
C ARG A 463 -16.26 -16.28 -28.94
N CYS A 464 -16.18 -16.14 -27.61
CA CYS A 464 -17.02 -16.84 -26.65
C CYS A 464 -16.93 -18.36 -26.77
N GLU A 465 -15.71 -18.85 -26.93
CA GLU A 465 -15.39 -20.23 -27.24
C GLU A 465 -15.25 -21.13 -26.01
N HIS A 466 -15.08 -20.55 -24.83
CA HIS A 466 -14.87 -21.28 -23.61
C HIS A 466 -16.09 -21.25 -22.69
N HIS A 467 -16.47 -22.42 -22.17
CA HIS A 467 -17.62 -22.55 -21.29
C HIS A 467 -17.23 -22.39 -19.82
N GLU A 468 -17.85 -21.46 -19.10
CA GLU A 468 -17.63 -21.16 -17.67
C GLU A 468 -17.87 -22.38 -16.76
N ARG A 469 -18.81 -23.27 -17.11
CA ARG A 469 -19.09 -24.47 -16.30
C ARG A 469 -17.89 -25.40 -16.15
N SER A 470 -17.10 -25.53 -17.21
CA SER A 470 -15.89 -26.35 -17.16
C SER A 470 -14.78 -25.71 -16.31
N LEU A 471 -14.92 -24.44 -15.93
CA LEU A 471 -14.00 -23.71 -15.09
C LEU A 471 -14.30 -23.90 -13.60
N CYS A 472 -15.56 -23.72 -13.20
CA CYS A 472 -15.93 -23.86 -11.78
C CYS A 472 -15.92 -25.31 -11.29
N SER A 473 -16.03 -26.29 -12.20
CA SER A 473 -15.93 -27.71 -11.83
C SER A 473 -14.48 -28.20 -11.72
N THR A 474 -13.53 -27.62 -12.47
CA THR A 474 -12.09 -27.94 -12.36
C THR A 474 -11.38 -27.09 -11.30
N LEU A 475 -11.88 -25.88 -11.03
CA LEU A 475 -11.61 -25.16 -9.79
C LEU A 475 -12.42 -25.80 -8.66
N GLY A 476 -12.14 -27.06 -8.35
CA GLY A 476 -12.73 -27.73 -7.19
C GLY A 476 -12.61 -26.82 -5.96
N PRO A 477 -13.61 -26.79 -5.05
CA PRO A 477 -13.51 -26.02 -3.82
C PRO A 477 -12.23 -26.47 -3.13
N ASN A 478 -11.25 -25.56 -3.00
CA ASN A 478 -9.89 -25.85 -2.53
C ASN A 478 -9.85 -27.08 -1.61
N GLU A 479 -9.43 -28.25 -2.13
CA GLU A 479 -9.27 -29.48 -1.33
C GLU A 479 -8.25 -29.29 -0.19
N GLU A 480 -7.59 -28.14 -0.13
CA GLU A 480 -6.70 -27.68 0.94
C GLU A 480 -7.36 -27.57 2.32
N PHE A 481 -8.71 -27.57 2.43
CA PHE A 481 -9.40 -27.62 3.73
C PHE A 481 -9.99 -28.99 4.11
N GLY A 482 -9.74 -30.04 3.32
CA GLY A 482 -10.48 -31.30 3.41
C GLY A 482 -9.70 -32.56 3.76
N SER A 483 -8.53 -32.51 4.44
CA SER A 483 -7.86 -33.76 4.86
C SER A 483 -7.10 -33.71 6.19
N HIS A 484 -7.50 -32.86 7.14
CA HIS A 484 -7.22 -33.18 8.55
C HIS A 484 -8.22 -34.23 9.03
N SER A 485 -7.85 -35.48 8.80
CA SER A 485 -8.44 -36.67 9.40
C SER A 485 -8.77 -36.40 10.87
N ALA A 486 -10.06 -36.52 11.19
CA ALA A 486 -10.57 -36.48 12.54
C ALA A 486 -9.94 -37.61 13.36
N THR A 487 -8.85 -37.31 14.06
CA THR A 487 -8.42 -38.13 15.21
C THR A 487 -9.51 -38.03 16.26
N LYS A 488 -10.34 -39.07 16.29
CA LYS A 488 -11.44 -39.32 17.21
C LYS A 488 -10.91 -39.36 18.66
N THR A 489 -10.79 -38.20 19.31
CA THR A 489 -10.56 -38.12 20.76
C THR A 489 -11.84 -38.49 21.48
N ARG A 490 -11.82 -39.69 22.06
CA ARG A 490 -12.86 -40.27 22.91
C ARG A 490 -12.92 -39.49 24.23
N PHE A 491 -13.78 -38.47 24.31
CA PHE A 491 -14.08 -37.81 25.59
C PHE A 491 -15.05 -38.70 26.39
N SER A 492 -14.59 -39.23 27.52
CA SER A 492 -15.44 -39.88 28.52
C SER A 492 -16.24 -38.79 29.26
N SER A 493 -17.57 -38.83 29.15
CA SER A 493 -18.43 -37.97 29.97
C SER A 493 -18.61 -38.60 31.36
N THR A 494 -18.03 -37.97 32.37
CA THR A 494 -18.34 -38.26 33.77
C THR A 494 -19.57 -37.43 34.15
N ARG A 495 -20.76 -38.05 34.13
CA ARG A 495 -21.99 -37.48 34.69
C ARG A 495 -21.80 -37.20 36.18
N ARG A 496 -21.86 -35.93 36.60
CA ARG A 496 -22.19 -35.56 37.98
C ARG A 496 -23.68 -35.25 38.06
N ASN A 497 -24.39 -36.04 38.85
CA ASN A 497 -25.74 -35.77 39.30
C ASN A 497 -25.71 -34.57 40.28
N VAL A 498 -26.58 -33.59 40.06
CA VAL A 498 -26.94 -32.55 41.03
C VAL A 498 -28.41 -32.79 41.40
N PRO A 499 -28.77 -32.94 42.69
CA PRO A 499 -30.17 -33.05 43.09
C PRO A 499 -30.79 -31.67 43.23
N THR A 500 -31.94 -31.48 42.56
CA THR A 500 -32.86 -30.36 42.79
C THR A 500 -33.76 -30.66 43.98
N ASN A 501 -33.64 -29.87 45.03
CA ASN A 501 -34.66 -29.68 46.07
C ASN A 501 -34.62 -28.19 46.44
N PHE A 502 -35.69 -27.45 46.16
CA PHE A 502 -36.48 -26.68 47.13
C PHE A 502 -37.48 -25.76 46.40
N GLN A 503 -38.76 -25.96 46.77
CA GLN A 503 -39.95 -25.12 46.69
C GLN A 503 -40.36 -24.44 45.38
#